data_AF-A0A7R9UH06-F1
#
_entry.id   AF-A0A7R9UH06-F1
#
_cell.length_a   1.000
_cell.length_b   1.000
_cell.length_c   1.000
_cell.angle_alpha   90.00
_cell.angle_beta   90.00
_cell.angle_gamma   90.00
#
_symmetry.space_group_name_H-M   'P 1'
#
loop_
_entity.id
_entity.type
_entity.pdbx_description
1 polymer ?
#
loop_
_entity_poly.entity_id
_entity_poly.type
_entity_poly.pdbx_seq_one_letter_code
_entity_poly.pdbx_strand_id
1 'polypeptide(L)'
;GPALPFWALPVLGGCAVAALRTSTPASVFESSLGRNVQAATDGAPVDVGAAVVRSLASVLTLGSGCSLGPEGPAVELGATVSRLSAALVRELTSAQRRTLACSGAAAGVAAGFNAPLAAIAFAYEVASARRSAVRAARAADTLPAAPGGTPPKFVP
;
A
#
# COMPACT_ATOMS: atom_id res chain seq x y z
N GLY A 1 -24.76 26.08 -25.81
CA GLY A 1 -24.81 24.61 -26.00
C GLY A 1 -25.20 23.96 -24.70
N PRO A 2 -25.83 22.77 -24.68
CA PRO A 2 -26.25 22.15 -23.44
C PRO A 2 -25.00 21.79 -22.63
N ALA A 3 -24.76 22.54 -21.55
CA ALA A 3 -23.77 22.16 -20.55
C ALA A 3 -24.29 20.90 -19.88
N LEU A 4 -23.51 19.82 -19.92
CA LEU A 4 -23.84 18.60 -19.18
C LEU A 4 -24.07 18.98 -17.71
N PRO A 5 -25.13 18.45 -17.07
CA PRO A 5 -25.39 18.79 -15.69
C PRO A 5 -24.28 18.23 -14.80
N PHE A 6 -23.93 18.94 -13.71
CA PHE A 6 -22.79 18.62 -12.85
C PHE A 6 -22.80 17.19 -12.28
N TRP A 7 -23.99 16.59 -12.14
CA TRP A 7 -24.18 15.20 -11.67
C TRP A 7 -23.84 14.14 -12.73
N ALA A 8 -23.71 14.51 -14.01
CA ALA A 8 -23.32 13.56 -15.06
C ALA A 8 -21.83 13.16 -14.95
N LEU A 9 -20.98 14.02 -14.37
CA LEU A 9 -19.55 13.76 -14.17
C LEU A 9 -19.26 12.56 -13.26
N PRO A 10 -19.83 12.46 -12.04
CA PRO A 10 -19.61 11.28 -11.19
C PRO A 10 -20.21 10.01 -11.77
N VAL A 11 -21.31 10.10 -12.52
CA VAL A 11 -21.92 8.95 -13.19
C VAL A 11 -21.02 8.44 -14.32
N LEU A 12 -20.54 9.32 -15.19
CA LEU A 12 -19.63 8.95 -16.28
C LEU A 12 -18.29 8.40 -15.75
N GLY A 13 -17.74 9.01 -14.70
CA GLY A 13 -16.52 8.50 -14.08
C GLY A 13 -16.73 7.16 -13.39
N GLY A 14 -17.84 6.98 -12.68
CA GLY A 14 -18.22 5.68 -12.11
C GLY A 14 -18.37 4.59 -13.18
N CYS A 15 -19.01 4.91 -14.31
CA CYS A 15 -19.11 3.99 -15.46
C CYS A 15 -17.73 3.68 -16.07
N ALA A 16 -16.86 4.68 -16.22
CA ALA A 16 -15.50 4.49 -16.74
C ALA A 16 -14.66 3.60 -15.81
N VAL A 17 -14.72 3.83 -14.50
CA VAL A 17 -14.05 3.00 -13.49
C VAL A 17 -14.65 1.58 -13.45
N ALA A 18 -15.97 1.44 -13.60
CA ALA A 18 -16.62 0.14 -13.69
C ALA A 18 -16.19 -0.63 -14.95
N ALA A 19 -16.07 0.05 -16.10
CA ALA A 19 -15.53 -0.54 -17.34
C ALA A 19 -14.06 -0.94 -17.18
N LEU A 20 -13.24 -0.11 -16.53
CA LEU A 20 -11.84 -0.43 -16.23
C LEU A 20 -11.72 -1.63 -15.28
N ARG A 21 -12.56 -1.68 -14.24
CA ARG A 21 -12.59 -2.77 -13.26
C ARG A 21 -13.10 -4.08 -13.84
N THR A 22 -14.00 -4.03 -14.82
CA THR A 22 -14.53 -5.24 -15.49
C THR A 22 -13.61 -5.75 -16.59
N SER A 23 -12.82 -4.89 -17.21
CA SER A 23 -11.80 -5.27 -18.20
C SER A 23 -10.48 -5.76 -17.57
N THR A 24 -10.24 -5.46 -16.29
CA THR A 24 -9.02 -5.85 -15.57
C THR A 24 -9.28 -7.04 -14.64
N PRO A 25 -8.37 -8.04 -14.55
CA PRO A 25 -8.48 -9.13 -13.58
C PRO A 25 -8.60 -8.62 -12.13
N ALA A 26 -9.47 -9.24 -11.33
CA ALA A 26 -9.69 -8.86 -9.93
C ALA A 26 -8.40 -8.94 -9.08
N SER A 27 -7.46 -9.80 -9.45
CA SER A 27 -6.16 -9.97 -8.79
C SER A 27 -5.31 -8.69 -8.75
N VAL A 28 -5.55 -7.76 -9.67
CA VAL A 28 -4.86 -6.44 -9.71
C VAL A 28 -5.28 -5.54 -8.55
N PHE A 29 -6.53 -5.67 -8.07
CA PHE A 29 -7.07 -4.81 -7.01
C PHE A 29 -7.08 -5.46 -5.62
N GLU A 30 -6.70 -6.74 -5.50
CA GLU A 30 -6.64 -7.47 -4.23
C GLU A 30 -5.51 -7.01 -3.29
N SER A 31 -4.62 -6.10 -3.69
CA SER A 31 -3.57 -5.62 -2.79
C SER A 31 -4.15 -4.71 -1.70
N SER A 32 -4.17 -5.20 -0.47
CA SER A 32 -4.36 -4.35 0.71
C SER A 32 -3.16 -3.42 0.88
N LEU A 33 -3.41 -2.21 1.40
CA LEU A 33 -2.38 -1.22 1.75
C LEU A 33 -1.18 -1.85 2.46
N GLY A 34 -1.43 -2.58 3.55
CA GLY A 34 -0.40 -3.26 4.33
C GLY A 34 0.35 -4.33 3.53
N ARG A 35 -0.32 -5.04 2.61
CA ARG A 35 0.29 -6.09 1.78
C ARG A 35 1.30 -5.49 0.80
N ASN A 36 1.02 -4.33 0.20
CA ASN A 36 1.96 -3.71 -0.74
C ASN A 36 3.18 -3.12 -0.03
N VAL A 37 2.98 -2.43 1.11
CA VAL A 37 4.09 -1.91 1.94
C VAL A 37 4.96 -3.06 2.48
N GLN A 38 4.35 -4.18 2.88
CA GLN A 38 5.08 -5.37 3.31
C GLN A 38 5.85 -6.01 2.14
N ALA A 39 5.22 -6.15 0.97
CA ALA A 39 5.88 -6.64 -0.24
C ALA A 39 7.07 -5.76 -0.65
N ALA A 40 6.98 -4.43 -0.44
CA ALA A 40 8.09 -3.51 -0.66
C ALA A 40 9.26 -3.76 0.30
N THR A 41 8.93 -3.96 1.57
CA THR A 41 9.86 -4.24 2.68
C THR A 41 10.58 -5.58 2.50
N ASP A 42 9.88 -6.58 1.94
CA ASP A 42 10.39 -7.93 1.70
C ASP A 42 11.12 -8.05 0.34
N GLY A 43 11.05 -7.01 -0.50
CA GLY A 43 11.73 -6.99 -1.79
C GLY A 43 11.06 -7.82 -2.87
N ALA A 44 9.75 -8.05 -2.76
CA ALA A 44 8.98 -8.77 -3.76
C ALA A 44 9.03 -8.06 -5.13
N PRO A 45 8.94 -8.80 -6.26
CA PRO A 45 8.93 -8.23 -7.60
C PRO A 45 7.68 -7.37 -7.85
N VAL A 46 7.87 -6.19 -8.46
CA VAL A 46 6.78 -5.25 -8.78
C VAL A 46 6.03 -5.70 -10.03
N ASP A 47 4.70 -5.71 -9.93
CA ASP A 47 3.84 -5.68 -11.11
C ASP A 47 3.53 -4.22 -11.46
N VAL A 48 4.26 -3.69 -12.44
CA VAL A 48 4.13 -2.30 -12.90
C VAL A 48 2.77 -2.09 -13.56
N GLY A 49 2.26 -3.09 -14.28
CA GLY A 49 0.97 -3.02 -14.95
C GLY A 49 -0.17 -2.85 -13.95
N ALA A 50 -0.18 -3.69 -12.91
CA ALA A 50 -1.15 -3.59 -11.83
C ALA A 50 -1.11 -2.22 -11.12
N ALA A 51 0.09 -1.71 -10.84
CA ALA A 51 0.26 -0.41 -10.20
C ALA A 51 -0.26 0.75 -11.07
N VAL A 52 0.02 0.74 -12.37
CA VAL A 52 -0.48 1.77 -13.31
C VAL A 52 -2.00 1.73 -13.40
N VAL A 53 -2.59 0.53 -13.56
CA VAL A 53 -4.06 0.38 -13.67
C VAL A 53 -4.75 0.86 -12.40
N ARG A 54 -4.24 0.51 -11.22
CA ARG A 54 -4.81 0.96 -9.94
C ARG A 54 -4.69 2.46 -9.73
N SER A 55 -3.58 3.05 -10.18
CA SER A 55 -3.37 4.51 -10.11
C SER A 55 -4.33 5.25 -11.04
N LEU A 56 -4.51 4.77 -12.27
CA LEU A 56 -5.48 5.32 -13.21
C LEU A 56 -6.91 5.20 -12.68
N ALA A 57 -7.28 4.03 -12.12
CA ALA A 57 -8.59 3.83 -11.50
C ALA A 57 -8.85 4.84 -10.37
N SER A 58 -7.83 5.12 -9.55
CA SER A 58 -7.91 6.08 -8.44
C SER A 58 -8.05 7.52 -8.95
N VAL A 59 -7.25 7.91 -9.95
CA VAL A 59 -7.33 9.24 -10.58
C VAL A 59 -8.70 9.46 -11.23
N LEU A 60 -9.23 8.46 -11.94
CA LEU A 60 -10.56 8.54 -12.55
C LEU A 60 -11.66 8.67 -11.50
N THR A 61 -11.58 7.90 -10.41
CA THR A 61 -12.58 7.93 -9.32
C THR A 61 -12.57 9.27 -8.58
N LEU A 62 -11.39 9.77 -8.22
CA LEU A 62 -11.23 11.04 -7.52
C LEU A 62 -11.58 12.21 -8.46
N GLY A 63 -11.12 12.16 -9.71
CA GLY A 63 -11.34 13.18 -10.72
C GLY A 63 -12.80 13.29 -11.17
N SER A 64 -13.59 12.23 -11.04
CA SER A 64 -15.03 12.28 -11.31
C SER A 64 -15.87 12.80 -10.14
N GLY A 65 -15.26 13.12 -9.01
CA GLY A 65 -15.97 13.61 -7.82
C GLY A 65 -16.66 12.52 -7.02
N CYS A 66 -16.27 11.25 -7.18
CA CYS A 66 -16.72 10.19 -6.28
C CYS A 66 -16.04 10.35 -4.91
N SER A 67 -16.81 10.14 -3.84
CA SER A 67 -16.29 10.16 -2.47
C SER A 67 -15.48 8.87 -2.23
N LEU A 68 -14.19 8.92 -2.55
CA LEU A 68 -13.22 7.89 -2.21
C LEU A 68 -12.02 8.55 -1.54
N GLY A 69 -11.49 7.95 -0.48
CA GLY A 69 -10.28 8.45 0.17
C GLY A 69 -9.05 8.24 -0.72
N PRO A 70 -8.20 9.26 -0.97
CA PRO A 70 -6.93 9.08 -1.70
C PRO A 70 -5.87 8.28 -0.91
N GLU A 71 -6.19 7.90 0.33
CA GLU A 71 -5.26 7.39 1.35
C GLU A 71 -4.58 6.10 0.88
N GLY A 72 -5.37 5.13 0.44
CA GLY A 72 -4.87 3.84 -0.03
C GLY A 72 -4.00 3.96 -1.29
N PRO A 73 -4.50 4.59 -2.37
CA PRO A 73 -3.75 4.74 -3.61
C PRO A 73 -2.43 5.49 -3.49
N ALA A 74 -2.39 6.56 -2.68
CA ALA A 74 -1.20 7.39 -2.54
C ALA A 74 -0.04 6.64 -1.88
N VAL A 75 -0.31 5.91 -0.79
CA VAL A 75 0.70 5.10 -0.11
C VAL A 75 1.17 3.95 -1.00
N GLU A 76 0.25 3.32 -1.72
CA GLU A 76 0.56 2.18 -2.57
C GLU A 76 1.41 2.55 -3.79
N LEU A 77 1.14 3.72 -4.36
CA LEU A 77 2.02 4.35 -5.34
C LEU A 77 3.42 4.57 -4.77
N GLY A 78 3.52 5.15 -3.56
CA GLY A 78 4.80 5.35 -2.87
C GLY A 78 5.58 4.04 -2.60
N ALA A 79 4.87 2.98 -2.18
CA ALA A 79 5.43 1.65 -2.00
C ALA A 79 5.91 1.02 -3.32
N THR A 80 5.17 1.26 -4.42
CA THR A 80 5.57 0.77 -5.75
C THR A 80 6.80 1.51 -6.27
N VAL A 81 6.83 2.84 -6.15
CA VAL A 81 7.95 3.68 -6.59
C VAL A 81 9.22 3.32 -5.83
N SER A 82 9.15 3.11 -4.51
CA SER A 82 10.32 2.69 -3.73
C SER A 82 10.87 1.33 -4.17
N ARG A 83 10.02 0.38 -4.56
CA ARG A 83 10.45 -0.92 -5.10
C ARG A 83 11.11 -0.79 -6.47
N LEU A 84 10.58 0.09 -7.34
CA LEU A 84 11.21 0.41 -8.62
C LEU A 84 12.58 1.05 -8.40
N SER A 85 12.67 2.03 -7.50
CA SER A 85 13.95 2.64 -7.09
C SER A 85 14.91 1.60 -6.49
N ALA A 86 14.41 0.65 -5.71
CA ALA A 86 15.20 -0.43 -5.15
C ALA A 86 15.77 -1.38 -6.22
N ALA A 87 15.06 -1.55 -7.34
CA ALA A 87 15.54 -2.36 -8.47
C ALA A 87 16.65 -1.65 -9.28
N LEU A 88 16.70 -0.31 -9.24
CA LEU A 88 17.75 0.48 -9.89
C LEU A 88 19.07 0.45 -9.09
N VAL A 89 19.02 0.13 -7.80
CA VAL A 89 20.20 0.05 -6.92
C VAL A 89 20.60 -1.42 -6.72
N ARG A 90 21.72 -1.84 -7.31
CA ARG A 90 22.15 -3.24 -7.37
C ARG A 90 22.46 -3.88 -6.01
N GLU A 91 22.82 -3.10 -4.99
CA GLU A 91 23.25 -3.62 -3.69
C GLU A 91 22.58 -2.90 -2.51
N LEU A 92 21.34 -3.29 -2.22
CA LEU A 92 20.63 -2.84 -1.02
C LEU A 92 20.63 -3.95 0.03
N THR A 93 21.16 -3.65 1.21
CA THR A 93 20.97 -4.49 2.39
C THR A 93 19.47 -4.58 2.73
N SER A 94 19.10 -5.64 3.46
CA SER A 94 17.72 -5.79 3.93
C SER A 94 17.28 -4.61 4.81
N ALA A 95 18.19 -3.95 5.51
CA ALA A 95 17.86 -2.75 6.29
C ALA A 95 17.58 -1.55 5.38
N GLN A 96 18.46 -1.27 4.40
CA GLN A 96 18.30 -0.14 3.48
C GLN A 96 17.05 -0.28 2.61
N ARG A 97 16.74 -1.49 2.12
CA ARG A 97 15.52 -1.75 1.34
C ARG A 97 14.26 -1.44 2.13
N ARG A 98 14.24 -1.79 3.41
CA ARG A 98 13.11 -1.48 4.31
C ARG A 98 12.98 0.00 4.55
N THR A 99 14.08 0.69 4.82
CA THR A 99 14.08 2.15 4.97
C THR A 99 13.56 2.83 3.71
N LEU A 100 13.98 2.36 2.53
CA LEU A 100 13.50 2.85 1.23
C LEU A 100 12.02 2.57 1.00
N ALA A 101 11.54 1.38 1.36
CA ALA A 101 10.12 1.02 1.28
C ALA A 101 9.26 1.89 2.21
N CYS A 102 9.68 2.06 3.47
CA CYS A 102 8.99 2.91 4.45
C CYS A 102 9.00 4.38 4.03
N SER A 103 10.13 4.89 3.53
CA SER A 103 10.24 6.28 3.08
C SER A 103 9.42 6.54 1.82
N GLY A 104 9.38 5.60 0.86
CA GLY A 104 8.51 5.71 -0.31
C GLY A 104 7.03 5.72 0.04
N ALA A 105 6.59 4.79 0.90
CA ALA A 105 5.22 4.75 1.39
C ALA A 105 4.84 6.05 2.11
N ALA A 106 5.72 6.56 2.99
CA ALA A 106 5.53 7.83 3.68
C ALA A 106 5.53 9.05 2.72
N ALA A 107 6.38 9.06 1.69
CA ALA A 107 6.38 10.09 0.67
C ALA A 107 5.03 10.11 -0.09
N GLY A 108 4.44 8.94 -0.35
CA GLY A 108 3.09 8.81 -0.90
C GLY A 108 2.03 9.46 -0.02
N VAL A 109 2.04 9.20 1.30
CA VAL A 109 1.16 9.86 2.27
C VAL A 109 1.36 11.38 2.26
N ALA A 110 2.60 11.84 2.35
CA ALA A 110 2.91 13.27 2.38
C ALA A 110 2.39 13.98 1.12
N ALA A 111 2.57 13.36 -0.05
CA ALA A 111 2.12 13.90 -1.34
C ALA A 111 0.59 13.87 -1.51
N GLY A 112 -0.08 12.80 -1.05
CA GLY A 112 -1.53 12.66 -1.16
C GLY A 112 -2.32 13.59 -0.24
N PHE A 113 -1.79 13.87 0.95
CA PHE A 113 -2.51 14.58 2.02
C PHE A 113 -1.95 15.96 2.31
N ASN A 114 -0.87 16.35 1.66
CA ASN A 114 -0.11 17.55 2.01
C ASN A 114 0.23 17.60 3.51
N ALA A 115 0.47 16.42 4.11
CA ALA A 115 0.57 16.20 5.56
C ALA A 115 1.90 15.54 5.93
N PRO A 116 3.03 16.27 5.88
CA PRO A 116 4.37 15.69 6.10
C PRO A 116 4.56 15.19 7.53
N LEU A 117 3.96 15.83 8.54
CA LEU A 117 4.05 15.39 9.94
C LEU A 117 3.36 14.03 10.16
N ALA A 118 2.19 13.84 9.55
CA ALA A 118 1.48 12.56 9.59
C ALA A 118 2.28 11.46 8.87
N ALA A 119 2.92 11.80 7.73
CA ALA A 119 3.78 10.88 7.00
C ALA A 119 4.99 10.39 7.82
N ILE A 120 5.60 11.26 8.64
CA ILE A 120 6.72 10.88 9.53
C ILE A 120 6.24 9.91 10.62
N ALA A 121 5.09 10.19 11.24
CA ALA A 121 4.50 9.29 12.24
C ALA A 121 4.16 7.92 11.63
N PHE A 122 3.57 7.92 10.42
CA PHE A 122 3.29 6.71 9.66
C PHE A 122 4.56 5.91 9.36
N ALA A 123 5.64 6.56 8.89
CA ALA A 123 6.93 5.91 8.64
C ALA A 123 7.48 5.22 9.90
N TYR A 124 7.36 5.89 11.06
CA TYR A 124 7.80 5.35 12.34
C TYR A 124 6.97 4.12 12.76
N GLU A 125 5.65 4.18 12.60
CA GLU A 125 4.75 3.08 12.92
C GLU A 125 5.06 1.84 12.05
N VAL A 126 5.14 2.00 10.73
CA VAL A 126 5.46 0.91 9.79
C VAL A 126 6.82 0.29 10.09
N ALA A 127 7.84 1.12 10.36
CA ALA A 127 9.17 0.63 10.71
C ALA A 127 9.21 -0.09 12.07
N SER A 128 8.39 0.35 13.04
CA SER A 128 8.35 -0.23 14.38
C SER A 128 7.50 -1.49 14.48
N ALA A 129 6.40 -1.60 13.75
CA ALA A 129 5.51 -2.76 13.72
C ALA A 129 6.27 -4.08 13.45
N ARG A 130 7.26 -4.04 12.56
CA ARG A 130 8.13 -5.20 12.27
C ARG A 130 9.04 -5.56 13.45
N ARG A 131 9.53 -4.58 14.21
CA ARG A 131 10.37 -4.85 15.40
C ARG A 131 9.55 -5.53 16.49
N SER A 132 8.29 -5.13 16.65
CA SER A 132 7.34 -5.78 17.56
C SER A 132 7.11 -7.24 17.16
N ALA A 133 6.88 -7.51 15.88
CA ALA A 133 6.70 -8.87 15.37
C ALA A 133 7.96 -9.75 15.53
N VAL A 134 9.16 -9.24 15.20
CA VAL A 134 10.42 -9.98 15.36
C VAL A 134 10.75 -10.22 16.84
N ARG A 135 10.46 -9.26 17.71
CA ARG A 135 10.63 -9.42 19.16
C ARG A 135 9.64 -10.44 19.73
N ALA A 136 8.39 -10.42 19.30
CA ALA A 136 7.39 -11.41 19.70
C ALA A 136 7.78 -12.82 19.25
N ALA A 137 8.25 -12.99 18.01
CA ALA A 137 8.74 -14.26 17.49
C ALA A 137 9.95 -14.78 18.30
N ARG A 138 10.94 -13.91 18.58
CA ARG A 138 12.08 -14.28 19.41
C ARG A 138 11.71 -14.60 20.86
N ALA A 139 10.75 -13.86 21.42
CA ALA A 139 10.24 -14.12 22.76
C ALA A 139 9.53 -15.49 22.84
N ALA A 140 8.78 -15.86 21.79
CA ALA A 140 8.14 -17.17 21.68
C ALA A 140 9.15 -18.32 21.60
N ASP A 141 10.25 -18.16 20.85
CA ASP A 141 11.32 -19.17 20.77
C ASP A 141 12.07 -19.35 22.10
N THR A 142 12.07 -18.32 22.96
CA THR A 142 12.71 -18.38 24.29
C THR A 142 11.81 -18.90 25.41
N LEU A 143 10.52 -19.13 25.14
CA LEU A 143 9.64 -19.73 26.15
C LEU A 143 9.95 -21.24 26.25
N PRO A 144 10.19 -21.77 27.45
CA PRO A 144 10.36 -23.22 27.62
C PRO A 144 9.10 -23.92 27.10
N ALA A 145 9.29 -25.00 26.33
CA ALA A 145 8.19 -25.80 25.80
C ALA A 145 7.21 -26.12 26.95
N ALA A 146 5.98 -25.60 26.86
CA ALA A 146 4.98 -25.81 27.89
C ALA A 146 4.78 -27.32 28.08
N PRO A 147 4.83 -27.85 29.31
CA PRO A 147 4.50 -29.24 29.55
C PRO A 147 3.00 -29.44 29.30
N GLY A 148 2.66 -29.97 28.13
CA GLY A 148 1.28 -30.28 27.74
C GLY A 148 0.75 -29.36 26.66
N GLY A 149 0.57 -29.91 25.46
CA GLY A 149 0.16 -29.17 24.27
C GLY A 149 -1.27 -28.64 24.34
N THR A 150 -1.43 -27.35 24.09
CA THR A 150 -2.20 -26.82 22.95
C THR A 150 -1.68 -25.40 22.66
N PRO A 151 -1.32 -25.07 21.41
CA PRO A 151 -0.80 -23.74 21.09
C PRO A 151 -1.87 -22.67 21.30
N PRO A 152 -1.52 -21.47 21.81
CA PRO A 152 -2.46 -20.37 21.94
C PRO A 152 -2.92 -19.92 20.56
N LYS A 153 -4.24 -19.98 20.34
CA LYS A 153 -4.87 -19.49 19.11
C LYS A 153 -4.76 -17.96 19.08
N PHE A 154 -3.80 -17.43 18.34
CA PHE A 154 -3.84 -16.02 17.94
C PHE A 154 -4.91 -15.89 16.85
N VAL A 155 -6.04 -15.32 17.25
CA VAL A 155 -7.12 -14.90 16.34
C VAL A 155 -6.68 -13.56 15.73
N PRO A 156 -6.83 -13.36 14.40
CA PRO A 156 -6.52 -12.10 13.74
C PRO A 156 -7.38 -10.93 14.22
#